data_AF-A0A1Y4BVM1-F1
#
_entry.id   AF-A0A1Y4BVM1-F1
#
_cell.length_a   1.000
_cell.length_b   1.000
_cell.length_c   1.000
_cell.angle_alpha   90.00
_cell.angle_beta   90.00
_cell.angle_gamma   90.00
#
_symmetry.space_group_name_H-M   'P 1'
#
loop_
_entity.id
_entity.type
_entity.pdbx_description
1 polymer ?
#
loop_
_entity_poly.entity_id
_entity_poly.type
_entity_poly.pdbx_seq_one_letter_code
_entity_poly.pdbx_strand_id
1 'polypeptide(L)'
;MGKRNYTHVQALLPEIKTMLAEGKTRQEVAEHYGFQEKQVVKKLLERERARQRKLAAGIIQRPKGRPRKPVIPGDVVSKQAYEIQRLQMENQLLRVFLQFTGRK
;
A
#
# COMPACT_ATOMS: atom_id res chain seq x y z
N MET A 1 4.16 -35.68 2.40
CA MET A 1 3.53 -34.41 2.80
C MET A 1 2.83 -33.81 1.57
N GLY A 2 1.50 -33.92 1.47
CA GLY A 2 0.76 -33.32 0.35
C GLY A 2 0.87 -31.80 0.37
N LYS A 3 0.95 -31.17 -0.81
CA LYS A 3 0.94 -29.70 -0.92
C LYS A 3 -0.42 -29.17 -0.47
N ARG A 4 -0.43 -28.13 0.37
CA ARG A 4 -1.67 -27.41 0.72
C ARG A 4 -2.12 -26.59 -0.49
N ASN A 5 -3.39 -26.68 -0.85
CA ASN A 5 -3.97 -25.85 -1.89
C ASN A 5 -4.06 -24.40 -1.39
N TYR A 6 -3.39 -23.49 -2.09
CA TYR A 6 -3.44 -22.06 -1.77
C TYR A 6 -4.61 -21.40 -2.48
N THR A 7 -5.49 -20.77 -1.73
CA THR A 7 -6.59 -19.94 -2.24
C THR A 7 -6.48 -18.55 -1.64
N HIS A 8 -6.57 -17.52 -2.48
CA HIS A 8 -6.55 -16.12 -2.04
C HIS A 8 -7.95 -15.70 -1.53
N VAL A 9 -8.39 -16.31 -0.42
CA VAL A 9 -9.73 -16.13 0.18
C VAL A 9 -10.01 -14.67 0.59
N GLN A 10 -8.96 -13.87 0.76
CA GLN A 10 -9.09 -12.45 1.12
C GLN A 10 -9.86 -11.64 0.07
N ALA A 11 -9.79 -12.03 -1.21
CA ALA A 11 -10.54 -11.37 -2.28
C ALA A 11 -12.07 -11.58 -2.18
N LEU A 12 -12.50 -12.70 -1.58
CA LEU A 12 -13.90 -13.11 -1.45
C LEU A 12 -14.59 -12.53 -0.20
N LEU A 13 -13.85 -11.77 0.60
CA LEU A 13 -14.34 -11.21 1.85
C LEU A 13 -15.62 -10.34 1.71
N PRO A 14 -15.77 -9.45 0.71
CA PRO A 14 -17.01 -8.68 0.57
C PRO A 14 -18.22 -9.56 0.29
N GLU A 15 -18.10 -10.53 -0.63
CA GLU A 15 -19.19 -11.46 -0.97
C GLU A 15 -19.55 -12.38 0.21
N ILE A 16 -18.56 -12.89 0.94
CA ILE A 16 -18.82 -13.70 2.14
C ILE A 16 -19.60 -12.91 3.19
N LYS A 17 -19.37 -11.60 3.31
CA LYS A 17 -20.13 -10.75 4.22
C LYS A 17 -21.57 -10.54 3.78
N THR A 18 -21.83 -10.38 2.47
CA THR A 18 -23.21 -10.25 1.98
C THR A 18 -23.97 -11.54 2.22
N MET A 19 -23.36 -12.69 1.93
CA MET A 19 -23.96 -14.00 2.22
C MET A 19 -24.27 -14.20 3.71
N LEU A 20 -23.39 -13.74 4.61
CA LEU A 20 -23.65 -13.79 6.05
C LEU A 20 -24.77 -12.83 6.48
N ALA A 21 -24.90 -11.66 5.84
CA ALA A 21 -25.98 -10.72 6.10
C ALA A 21 -27.33 -11.25 5.60
N GLU A 22 -27.34 -12.03 4.52
CA GLU A 22 -28.50 -12.79 4.03
C GLU A 22 -28.91 -13.96 4.95
N GLY A 23 -28.13 -14.22 6.01
CA GLY A 23 -28.42 -15.28 6.99
C GLY A 23 -27.78 -16.63 6.68
N LYS A 24 -26.97 -16.74 5.62
CA LYS A 24 -26.31 -18.01 5.27
C LYS A 24 -25.32 -18.45 6.34
N THR A 25 -25.28 -19.75 6.62
CA THR A 25 -24.33 -20.29 7.59
C THR A 25 -22.92 -20.32 7.02
N ARG A 26 -21.91 -20.33 7.89
CA ARG A 26 -20.49 -20.45 7.45
C ARG A 26 -20.22 -21.77 6.70
N GLN A 27 -21.06 -22.78 6.90
CA GLN A 27 -20.96 -24.05 6.22
C GLN A 27 -21.52 -23.95 4.80
N GLU A 28 -22.70 -23.37 4.62
CA GLU A 28 -23.26 -23.09 3.28
C GLU A 28 -22.33 -22.20 2.44
N VAL A 29 -21.72 -21.18 3.05
CA VAL A 29 -20.72 -20.36 2.38
C VAL A 29 -19.50 -21.19 1.97
N ALA A 30 -19.05 -22.11 2.81
CA ALA A 30 -17.93 -22.99 2.47
C ALA A 30 -18.28 -23.93 1.30
N GLU A 31 -19.48 -24.49 1.30
CA GLU A 31 -20.00 -25.35 0.24
C GLU A 31 -20.12 -24.60 -1.09
N HIS A 32 -20.67 -23.37 -1.07
CA HIS A 32 -20.80 -22.52 -2.26
C HIS A 32 -19.46 -22.23 -2.96
N TYR A 33 -18.39 -22.01 -2.20
CA TYR A 33 -17.04 -21.76 -2.74
C TYR A 33 -16.17 -23.03 -2.87
N GLY A 34 -16.71 -24.20 -2.52
CA GLY A 34 -15.95 -25.46 -2.57
C GLY A 34 -14.80 -25.54 -1.56
N PHE A 35 -14.87 -24.83 -0.44
CA PHE A 35 -13.89 -24.95 0.63
C PHE A 35 -14.10 -26.26 1.39
N GLN A 36 -13.01 -27.03 1.57
CA GLN A 36 -13.04 -28.31 2.30
C GLN A 36 -13.52 -28.17 3.75
N GLU A 37 -13.31 -27.01 4.37
CA GLU A 37 -13.67 -26.77 5.77
C GLU A 37 -14.29 -25.37 5.98
N LYS A 38 -15.35 -25.32 6.80
CA LYS A 38 -15.91 -24.04 7.31
C LYS A 38 -14.91 -23.20 8.09
N GLN A 39 -13.80 -23.80 8.55
CA GLN A 39 -12.73 -23.13 9.28
C GLN A 39 -12.04 -22.07 8.43
N VAL A 40 -12.03 -22.22 7.10
CA VAL A 40 -11.47 -21.22 6.18
C VAL A 40 -12.23 -19.89 6.32
N VAL A 41 -13.56 -19.94 6.29
CA VAL A 41 -14.45 -18.79 6.45
C VAL A 41 -14.33 -18.21 7.87
N LYS A 42 -14.32 -19.07 8.90
CA LYS A 42 -14.14 -18.63 10.29
C LYS A 42 -12.83 -17.84 10.49
N LYS A 43 -11.69 -18.41 10.07
CA LYS A 43 -10.36 -17.79 10.21
C LYS A 43 -10.25 -16.50 9.38
N LEU A 44 -10.93 -16.41 8.24
CA LEU A 44 -10.97 -15.19 7.44
C LEU A 44 -11.64 -14.04 8.20
N LEU A 45 -12.81 -14.28 8.79
CA LEU A 45 -13.56 -13.29 9.56
C LEU A 45 -12.81 -12.86 10.83
N GLU A 46 -12.16 -13.79 11.51
CA GLU A 46 -11.34 -13.48 12.70
C GLU A 46 -10.20 -12.53 12.36
N ARG A 47 -9.49 -12.77 11.25
CA ARG A 47 -8.43 -11.88 10.76
C ARG A 47 -8.94 -10.48 10.44
N GLU A 48 -10.13 -10.39 9.87
CA GLU A 48 -10.74 -9.12 9.50
C GLU A 48 -11.18 -8.32 10.74
N ARG A 49 -11.84 -8.95 11.72
CA ARG A 49 -12.17 -8.31 13.00
C ARG A 49 -10.92 -7.86 13.76
N ALA A 50 -9.86 -8.66 13.75
CA ALA A 50 -8.58 -8.28 14.35
C ALA A 50 -7.98 -7.05 13.64
N ARG A 51 -8.11 -6.96 12.32
CA ARG A 51 -7.71 -5.79 11.53
C ARG A 51 -8.50 -4.55 11.97
N GLN A 52 -9.82 -4.67 12.07
CA GLN A 52 -10.71 -3.58 12.49
C GLN A 52 -10.40 -3.10 13.92
N ARG A 53 -10.20 -4.00 14.88
CA ARG A 53 -9.85 -3.62 16.27
C ARG A 53 -8.56 -2.81 16.35
N LYS A 54 -7.54 -3.18 15.56
CA LYS A 54 -6.28 -2.41 15.50
C LYS A 54 -6.50 -1.01 14.93
N LEU A 55 -7.31 -0.91 13.87
CA LEU A 55 -7.67 0.39 13.29
C LEU A 55 -8.46 1.26 14.27
N ALA A 56 -9.43 0.68 14.98
CA ALA A 56 -10.21 1.37 16.01
C ALA A 56 -9.35 1.85 17.18
N ALA A 57 -8.31 1.10 17.54
CA ALA A 57 -7.31 1.51 18.54
C ALA A 57 -6.29 2.55 18.02
N GLY A 58 -6.45 3.04 16.78
CA GLY A 58 -5.51 4.00 16.16
C GLY A 58 -4.16 3.40 15.78
N ILE A 59 -4.00 2.07 15.83
CA ILE A 59 -2.74 1.40 15.49
C ILE A 59 -2.62 1.28 13.97
N ILE A 60 -1.71 2.05 13.39
CA ILE A 60 -1.37 1.98 11.96
C ILE A 60 -0.67 0.65 11.65
N GLN A 61 -1.23 -0.11 10.70
CA GLN A 61 -0.65 -1.38 10.29
C GLN A 61 0.57 -1.13 9.41
N ARG A 62 1.74 -1.51 9.92
CA ARG A 62 2.99 -1.44 9.15
C ARG A 62 3.03 -2.56 8.11
N PRO A 63 3.62 -2.33 6.92
CA PRO A 63 3.92 -3.38 5.96
C PRO A 63 4.71 -4.52 6.63
N LYS A 64 4.41 -5.77 6.26
CA LYS A 64 5.16 -6.92 6.77
C LYS A 64 6.61 -6.87 6.28
N GLY A 65 7.53 -7.30 7.15
CA GLY A 65 8.96 -7.43 6.84
C GLY A 65 9.80 -6.32 7.46
N ARG A 66 11.03 -6.17 6.95
CA ARG A 66 11.96 -5.15 7.43
C ARG A 66 11.40 -3.76 7.12
N PRO A 67 11.43 -2.81 8.07
CA PRO A 67 11.12 -1.43 7.79
C PRO A 67 11.94 -0.93 6.58
N ARG A 68 11.30 -0.23 5.66
CA ARG A 68 12.02 0.42 4.57
C ARG A 68 12.99 1.45 5.15
N LYS A 69 14.13 1.65 4.50
CA LYS A 69 15.03 2.77 4.84
C LYS A 69 14.20 4.06 4.75
N PRO A 70 14.19 4.92 5.78
CA PRO A 70 13.46 6.18 5.68
C PRO A 70 14.01 6.96 4.49
N VAL A 71 13.13 7.62 3.74
CA VAL A 71 13.56 8.68 2.83
C VAL A 71 14.11 9.78 3.74
N ILE A 72 15.43 9.95 3.75
CA ILE A 72 16.07 10.95 4.58
C ILE A 72 15.74 12.31 3.93
N PRO A 73 15.08 13.25 4.63
CA PRO A 73 14.70 14.56 4.05
C PRO A 73 15.90 15.31 3.44
N GLY A 74 17.10 15.07 3.99
CA GLY A 74 18.36 15.58 3.46
C GLY A 74 18.60 15.23 1.99
N ASP A 75 18.15 14.08 1.49
CA ASP A 75 18.33 13.69 0.08
C ASP A 75 17.47 14.52 -0.88
N VAL A 76 16.33 15.06 -0.40
CA VAL A 76 15.44 15.89 -1.23
C VAL A 76 15.91 17.34 -1.20
N VAL A 77 16.21 17.86 -0.02
CA VAL A 77 16.68 19.25 0.15
C VAL A 77 18.04 19.47 -0.51
N SER A 78 18.96 18.50 -0.42
CA SER A 78 20.27 18.58 -1.09
C SER A 78 20.15 18.55 -2.62
N LYS A 79 19.28 17.69 -3.17
CA LYS A 79 18.99 17.66 -4.61
C LYS A 79 18.40 18.98 -5.09
N GLN A 80 17.41 19.51 -4.37
CA GLN A 80 16.82 20.81 -4.69
C GLN A 80 17.85 21.95 -4.65
N ALA A 81 18.73 21.98 -3.64
CA ALA A 81 19.77 22.98 -3.54
C ALA A 81 20.76 22.92 -4.71
N TYR A 82 21.17 21.72 -5.11
CA TYR A 82 22.02 21.51 -6.28
C TYR A 82 21.33 21.96 -7.58
N GLU A 83 20.05 21.63 -7.75
CA GLU A 83 19.26 22.04 -8.91
C GLU A 83 19.14 23.57 -9.01
N ILE A 84 18.88 24.24 -7.88
CA ILE A 84 18.81 25.71 -7.81
C ILE A 84 20.16 26.33 -8.20
N GLN A 85 21.27 25.82 -7.67
CA GLN A 85 22.61 26.32 -8.01
C GLN A 85 22.90 26.16 -9.51
N ARG A 86 22.60 25.00 -10.08
CA ARG A 86 22.77 24.74 -11.51
C ARG A 86 21.94 25.72 -12.37
N LEU A 87 20.68 25.92 -12.03
CA LEU A 87 19.78 26.83 -12.73
C LEU A 87 20.20 28.30 -12.61
N GLN A 88 20.76 28.70 -11.47
CA GLN A 88 21.34 30.03 -11.28
C GLN A 88 22.55 30.24 -12.18
N MET A 89 23.45 29.25 -12.28
CA MET A 89 24.61 29.31 -13.18
C MET A 89 24.19 29.38 -14.65
N GLU A 90 23.23 28.56 -15.07
CA GLU A 90 22.70 28.60 -16.45
C GLU A 90 22.08 29.97 -16.77
N ASN A 91 21.25 30.51 -15.86
CA ASN A 91 20.69 31.85 -16.04
C ASN A 91 21.77 32.94 -16.10
N GLN A 92 22.80 32.85 -15.26
CA GLN A 92 23.91 33.79 -15.27
C GLN A 92 24.62 33.78 -16.64
N LEU A 93 24.92 32.59 -17.16
CA LEU A 93 25.56 32.43 -18.47
C LEU A 93 24.69 32.99 -19.60
N LEU A 94 23.39 32.72 -19.57
CA LEU A 94 22.44 33.26 -20.56
C LEU A 94 22.37 34.79 -20.51
N ARG A 95 22.34 35.39 -19.32
CA ARG A 95 22.37 36.85 -19.16
C ARG A 95 23.64 37.45 -19.73
N VAL A 96 24.79 36.85 -19.42
CA VAL A 96 26.09 37.28 -19.94
C VAL A 96 26.09 37.20 -21.47
N PHE A 97 25.62 36.09 -22.04
CA PHE A 97 25.52 35.91 -23.49
C PHE A 97 24.63 36.96 -24.17
N LEU A 98 23.46 37.26 -23.61
CA LEU A 98 22.56 38.29 -24.13
C LEU A 98 23.18 39.69 -24.07
N GLN A 99 23.88 40.01 -22.97
CA GLN A 99 24.61 41.27 -22.83
C GLN A 99 25.72 41.43 -23.89
N PHE A 100 26.47 40.35 -24.19
CA PHE A 100 27.52 40.37 -25.23
C PHE A 100 26.96 40.49 -26.65
N THR A 101 25.77 39.94 -26.90
CA THR A 101 25.11 40.02 -28.22
C THR A 101 24.31 41.32 -28.41
N GLY A 102 24.38 42.25 -27.46
CA GLY A 102 23.72 43.57 -27.51
C GLY A 102 22.20 43.52 -27.38
N ARG A 103 21.64 42.37 -27.02
CA ARG A 103 20.20 42.18 -26.79
C ARG A 103 19.93 42.32 -25.30
N LYS A 104 19.44 43.50 -24.89
CA LYS A 104 18.92 43.73 -23.53
C LYS A 104 17.43 43.46 -23.47
#